data_AF-A0A6I2Y4E6-F1
#
_entry.id   AF-A0A6I2Y4E6-F1
#
_cell.length_a   1.000
_cell.length_b   1.000
_cell.length_c   1.000
_cell.angle_alpha   90.00
_cell.angle_beta   90.00
_cell.angle_gamma   90.00
#
_symmetry.space_group_name_H-M   'P 1'
#
loop_
_entity.id
_entity.type
_entity.pdbx_description
1 polymer ?
#
loop_
_entity_poly.entity_id
_entity_poly.type
_entity_poly.pdbx_seq_one_letter_code
_entity_poly.pdbx_strand_id
1 'polypeptide(L)'
;MTPAKRSLAVYSSLVVAFAASLIALGTPPRQAIAAVIVIAVQSATGAVWWAKVRSRNIGPIERAGMGLALGTGAATISGAILGQVVPDGLAWAAPTLLTIVIAFPVLLRRRALQRRARPTRARRTPLAPAVLALIAGGALGVASIAVNVLKYPLNWVGSVTSYHQDMFYFEALATSITRFGPSDTIFLADGTIRYHWFTYAWAGQLSEAIGAGPFVVLTRVLPLTALVGTMLIAVFWSQRLTRGRGRWAPTLAVVLIVFGGYLGATYGTILNFDSPSQQLATVWMLGLSVALLESTRPRAT
;
A
#
# COMPACT_ATOMS: atom_id res chain seq x y z
N MET A 1 -5.17 16.95 22.67
CA MET A 1 -4.57 15.70 22.15
C MET A 1 -3.20 16.00 21.54
N THR A 2 -2.14 15.31 21.98
CA THR A 2 -0.77 15.54 21.46
C THR A 2 -0.64 15.09 19.99
N PRO A 3 0.34 15.61 19.21
CA PRO A 3 0.58 15.17 17.84
C PRO A 3 0.75 13.65 17.71
N ALA A 4 1.45 13.03 18.65
CA ALA A 4 1.64 11.58 18.70
C ALA A 4 0.31 10.82 18.88
N LYS A 5 -0.54 11.26 19.82
CA LYS A 5 -1.87 10.65 20.03
C LYS A 5 -2.74 10.79 18.78
N ARG A 6 -2.68 11.93 18.07
CA ARG A 6 -3.39 12.14 16.80
C ARG A 6 -2.91 11.22 15.69
N SER A 7 -1.60 11.04 15.53
CA SER A 7 -1.06 10.11 14.54
C SER A 7 -1.47 8.67 14.83
N LEU A 8 -1.43 8.26 16.10
CA LEU A 8 -1.88 6.93 16.49
C LEU A 8 -3.37 6.74 16.18
N ALA A 9 -4.23 7.68 16.56
CA ALA A 9 -5.67 7.60 16.30
C ALA A 9 -5.99 7.48 14.80
N VAL A 10 -5.38 8.31 13.95
CA VAL A 10 -5.58 8.23 12.50
C VAL A 10 -5.13 6.87 11.95
N TYR A 11 -3.97 6.37 12.39
CA TYR A 11 -3.48 5.07 11.94
C TYR A 11 -4.40 3.92 12.38
N SER A 12 -4.81 3.91 13.65
CA SER A 12 -5.76 2.93 14.17
C SER A 12 -7.11 2.98 13.42
N SER A 13 -7.65 4.16 13.15
CA SER A 13 -8.89 4.29 12.37
C SER A 13 -8.74 3.76 10.95
N LEU A 14 -7.62 4.04 10.28
CA LEU A 14 -7.33 3.51 8.94
C LEU A 14 -7.22 1.98 8.95
N VAL A 15 -6.53 1.42 9.94
CA VAL A 15 -6.36 -0.04 10.11
C VAL A 15 -7.72 -0.72 10.33
N VAL A 16 -8.57 -0.17 11.20
CA VAL A 16 -9.91 -0.71 11.47
C VAL A 16 -10.80 -0.61 10.23
N ALA A 17 -10.80 0.54 9.56
CA ALA A 17 -11.57 0.73 8.33
C ALA A 17 -11.12 -0.24 7.22
N PHE A 18 -9.81 -0.43 7.06
CA PHE A 18 -9.24 -1.37 6.10
C PHE A 18 -9.66 -2.81 6.38
N ALA A 19 -9.57 -3.26 7.64
CA ALA A 19 -10.00 -4.59 8.04
C ALA A 19 -11.51 -4.80 7.82
N ALA A 20 -12.34 -3.81 8.21
CA ALA A 20 -13.77 -3.86 8.03
C ALA A 20 -14.15 -3.92 6.54
N SER A 21 -13.48 -3.14 5.68
CA SER A 21 -13.68 -3.20 4.23
C SER A 21 -13.30 -4.55 3.64
N LEU A 22 -12.19 -5.18 4.05
CA LEU A 22 -11.84 -6.52 3.56
C LEU A 22 -12.93 -7.55 3.89
N ILE A 23 -13.43 -7.53 5.12
CA ILE A 23 -14.49 -8.43 5.58
C ILE A 23 -15.78 -8.16 4.82
N ALA A 24 -16.16 -6.89 4.64
CA ALA A 24 -17.35 -6.49 3.88
C ALA A 24 -17.27 -6.90 2.41
N LEU A 25 -16.07 -6.98 1.83
CA LEU A 25 -15.82 -7.46 0.47
C LEU A 25 -15.73 -9.01 0.40
N GLY A 26 -16.04 -9.72 1.48
CA GLY A 26 -16.13 -11.18 1.52
C GLY A 26 -14.82 -11.91 1.86
N THR A 27 -13.77 -11.19 2.29
CA THR A 27 -12.52 -11.83 2.72
C THR A 27 -12.74 -12.57 4.05
N PRO A 28 -12.32 -13.84 4.18
CA PRO A 28 -12.43 -14.57 5.44
C PRO A 28 -11.78 -13.78 6.61
N PRO A 29 -12.43 -13.62 7.77
CA PRO A 29 -11.95 -12.74 8.84
C PRO A 29 -10.51 -13.03 9.29
N ARG A 30 -10.13 -14.31 9.38
CA ARG A 30 -8.76 -14.73 9.71
C ARG A 30 -7.74 -14.19 8.71
N GLN A 31 -8.03 -14.32 7.41
CA GLN A 31 -7.13 -13.86 6.34
C GLN A 31 -7.11 -12.32 6.27
N ALA A 32 -8.26 -11.66 6.50
CA ALA A 32 -8.33 -10.21 6.57
C ALA A 32 -7.46 -9.64 7.71
N ILE A 33 -7.57 -10.21 8.92
CA ILE A 33 -6.76 -9.80 10.08
C ILE A 33 -5.27 -10.06 9.82
N ALA A 34 -4.91 -11.22 9.29
CA ALA A 34 -3.52 -11.54 8.97
C ALA A 34 -2.93 -10.58 7.92
N ALA A 35 -3.68 -10.29 6.85
CA ALA A 35 -3.29 -9.32 5.82
C ALA A 35 -3.08 -7.93 6.43
N VAL A 36 -4.01 -7.46 7.27
CA VAL A 36 -3.90 -6.18 7.98
C VAL A 36 -2.63 -6.12 8.82
N ILE A 37 -2.30 -7.18 9.55
CA ILE A 37 -1.10 -7.23 10.39
C ILE A 37 0.17 -7.12 9.53
N VAL A 38 0.29 -7.96 8.49
CA VAL A 38 1.45 -7.94 7.59
C VAL A 38 1.61 -6.57 6.93
N ILE A 39 0.53 -6.02 6.37
CA ILE A 39 0.56 -4.70 5.70
C ILE A 39 0.85 -3.58 6.70
N ALA A 40 0.34 -3.65 7.93
CA ALA A 40 0.63 -2.67 8.97
C ALA A 40 2.10 -2.71 9.39
N VAL A 41 2.72 -3.90 9.47
CA VAL A 41 4.15 -4.08 9.73
C VAL A 41 4.98 -3.48 8.59
N GLN A 42 4.67 -3.83 7.35
CA GLN A 42 5.34 -3.26 6.16
C GLN A 42 5.23 -1.73 6.17
N SER A 43 4.01 -1.21 6.37
CA SER A 43 3.72 0.23 6.41
C SER A 43 4.45 0.96 7.54
N ALA A 44 4.56 0.34 8.72
CA ALA A 44 5.31 0.89 9.84
C ALA A 44 6.82 0.96 9.54
N THR A 45 7.37 -0.08 8.91
CA THR A 45 8.77 -0.11 8.46
C THR A 45 9.05 1.02 7.47
N GLY A 46 8.23 1.16 6.43
CA GLY A 46 8.35 2.26 5.48
C GLY A 46 8.18 3.64 6.13
N ALA A 47 7.31 3.77 7.13
CA ALA A 47 7.11 5.03 7.86
C ALA A 47 8.35 5.45 8.66
N VAL A 48 9.10 4.49 9.23
CA VAL A 48 10.39 4.75 9.88
C VAL A 48 11.42 5.24 8.87
N TRP A 49 11.47 4.63 7.69
CA TRP A 49 12.37 5.05 6.62
C TRP A 49 12.02 6.44 6.10
N TRP A 50 10.73 6.70 5.88
CA TRP A 50 10.24 8.02 5.48
C TRP A 50 10.62 9.10 6.49
N ALA A 51 10.56 8.79 7.78
CA ALA A 51 10.97 9.70 8.84
C ALA A 51 12.47 10.05 8.85
N LYS A 52 13.31 9.24 8.21
CA LYS A 52 14.74 9.55 8.01
C LYS A 52 14.97 10.44 6.79
N VAL A 53 14.22 10.24 5.72
CA VAL A 53 14.30 11.07 4.49
C VAL A 53 13.71 12.46 4.74
N ARG A 54 12.53 12.52 5.35
CA ARG A 54 11.78 13.75 5.57
C ARG A 54 12.15 14.41 6.90
N SER A 55 12.84 15.55 6.86
CA SER A 55 13.24 16.29 8.06
C SER A 55 12.08 17.13 8.65
N ARG A 56 11.68 16.81 9.89
CA ARG A 56 10.72 17.48 10.79
C ARG A 56 9.32 17.80 10.19
N ASN A 57 8.27 17.63 11.01
CA ASN A 57 6.85 17.87 10.68
C ASN A 57 6.23 16.97 9.59
N ILE A 58 6.27 15.65 9.82
CA ILE A 58 5.54 14.68 8.99
C ILE A 58 4.11 14.55 9.52
N GLY A 59 3.13 14.83 8.67
CA GLY A 59 1.71 14.64 8.99
C GLY A 59 1.35 13.15 9.12
N PRO A 60 0.24 12.79 9.82
CA PRO A 60 -0.16 11.40 9.96
C PRO A 60 -0.53 10.73 8.63
N ILE A 61 -1.19 11.46 7.74
CA ILE A 61 -1.59 10.96 6.42
C ILE A 61 -0.37 10.75 5.52
N GLU A 62 0.55 11.71 5.51
CA GLU A 62 1.84 11.58 4.80
C GLU A 62 2.63 10.37 5.29
N ARG A 63 2.73 10.19 6.62
CA ARG A 63 3.41 9.04 7.21
C ARG A 63 2.75 7.73 6.81
N ALA A 64 1.42 7.66 6.83
CA ALA A 64 0.70 6.44 6.46
C ALA A 64 0.87 6.10 4.97
N GLY A 65 0.67 7.08 4.08
CA GLY A 65 0.77 6.86 2.62
C GLY A 65 2.19 6.50 2.18
N MET A 66 3.18 7.29 2.62
CA MET A 66 4.59 7.01 2.29
C MET A 66 5.10 5.75 2.98
N GLY A 67 4.60 5.47 4.20
CA GLY A 67 4.93 4.25 4.92
C GLY A 67 4.45 3.01 4.18
N LEU A 68 3.19 3.01 3.74
CA LEU A 68 2.62 1.93 2.94
C LEU A 68 3.39 1.74 1.64
N ALA A 69 3.66 2.81 0.88
CA ALA A 69 4.37 2.71 -0.40
C ALA A 69 5.80 2.17 -0.26
N LEU A 70 6.62 2.79 0.61
CA LEU A 70 8.02 2.38 0.78
C LEU A 70 8.11 1.01 1.45
N GLY A 71 7.23 0.74 2.41
CA GLY A 71 7.20 -0.49 3.18
C GLY A 71 6.82 -1.71 2.36
N THR A 72 5.71 -1.63 1.62
CA THR A 72 5.27 -2.70 0.72
C THR A 72 6.29 -2.93 -0.39
N GLY A 73 6.80 -1.86 -1.02
CA GLY A 73 7.81 -1.99 -2.08
C GLY A 73 9.12 -2.63 -1.59
N ALA A 74 9.60 -2.25 -0.41
CA ALA A 74 10.78 -2.86 0.19
C ALA A 74 10.56 -4.33 0.57
N ALA A 75 9.37 -4.65 1.10
CA ALA A 75 8.99 -6.04 1.40
C ALA A 75 8.98 -6.89 0.12
N THR A 76 8.43 -6.38 -0.98
CA THR A 76 8.43 -7.05 -2.28
C THR A 76 9.84 -7.35 -2.78
N ILE A 77 10.73 -6.35 -2.76
CA ILE A 77 12.14 -6.50 -3.16
C ILE A 77 12.82 -7.56 -2.29
N SER A 78 12.61 -7.48 -0.97
CA SER A 78 13.17 -8.44 -0.04
C SER A 78 12.71 -9.87 -0.34
N GLY A 79 11.40 -10.07 -0.53
CA GLY A 79 10.88 -11.39 -0.88
C GLY A 79 11.38 -11.89 -2.23
N ALA A 80 11.57 -11.01 -3.21
CA ALA A 80 12.09 -11.39 -4.53
C ALA A 80 13.58 -11.81 -4.47
N ILE A 81 14.37 -11.19 -3.59
CA ILE A 81 15.81 -11.50 -3.44
C ILE A 81 16.04 -12.69 -2.50
N LEU A 82 15.30 -12.74 -1.39
CA LEU A 82 15.54 -13.68 -0.28
C LEU A 82 14.58 -14.86 -0.25
N GLY A 83 13.51 -14.86 -1.05
CA GLY A 83 12.46 -15.89 -1.03
C GLY A 83 12.95 -17.31 -1.33
N GLN A 84 14.08 -17.44 -2.04
CA GLN A 84 14.70 -18.73 -2.35
C GLN A 84 15.66 -19.23 -1.25
N VAL A 85 15.99 -18.40 -0.26
CA VAL A 85 17.01 -18.68 0.76
C VAL A 85 16.41 -18.72 2.16
N VAL A 86 15.41 -17.87 2.42
CA VAL A 86 14.72 -17.75 3.70
C VAL A 86 13.49 -18.66 3.68
N PRO A 87 13.12 -19.29 4.82
CA PRO A 87 11.90 -20.11 4.88
C PRO A 87 10.66 -19.41 4.32
N ASP A 88 9.83 -20.23 3.70
CA ASP A 88 8.52 -19.91 3.12
C ASP A 88 7.75 -18.85 3.91
N GLY A 89 7.37 -17.78 3.23
CA GLY A 89 6.54 -16.72 3.79
C GLY A 89 7.20 -15.78 4.81
N LEU A 90 8.53 -15.84 5.04
CA LEU A 90 9.23 -14.92 5.96
C LEU A 90 10.13 -13.87 5.27
N ALA A 91 10.48 -14.08 4.01
CA ALA A 91 11.42 -13.23 3.28
C ALA A 91 10.99 -11.75 3.20
N TRP A 92 9.68 -11.47 3.20
CA TRP A 92 9.14 -10.10 3.21
C TRP A 92 9.45 -9.32 4.50
N ALA A 93 9.76 -10.01 5.61
CA ALA A 93 9.96 -9.40 6.93
C ALA A 93 11.38 -8.86 7.13
N ALA A 94 12.34 -9.20 6.26
CA ALA A 94 13.75 -8.79 6.43
C ALA A 94 13.95 -7.26 6.52
N PRO A 95 13.26 -6.39 5.76
CA PRO A 95 13.37 -4.94 5.90
C PRO A 95 12.93 -4.47 7.29
N THR A 96 11.91 -5.12 7.86
CA THR A 96 11.43 -4.82 9.22
C THR A 96 12.47 -5.23 10.26
N LEU A 97 13.03 -6.44 10.15
CA LEU A 97 14.07 -6.92 11.06
C LEU A 97 15.30 -6.01 11.03
N LEU A 98 15.77 -5.66 9.83
CA LEU A 98 16.89 -4.73 9.63
C LEU A 98 16.58 -3.35 10.25
N THR A 99 15.34 -2.87 10.08
CA THR A 99 14.89 -1.61 10.67
C THR A 99 14.87 -1.67 12.18
N ILE A 100 14.42 -2.76 12.78
CA ILE A 100 14.45 -2.95 14.23
C ILE A 100 15.91 -2.93 14.71
N VAL A 101 16.80 -3.72 14.12
CA VAL A 101 18.22 -3.80 14.52
C VAL A 101 18.92 -2.43 14.42
N ILE A 102 18.74 -1.70 13.30
CA ILE A 102 19.44 -0.43 13.06
C ILE A 102 18.75 0.76 13.76
N ALA A 103 17.42 0.82 13.74
CA ALA A 103 16.69 2.01 14.21
C ALA A 103 16.38 1.96 15.71
N PHE A 104 16.24 0.77 16.32
CA PHE A 104 15.90 0.65 17.74
C PHE A 104 16.92 1.35 18.67
N PRO A 105 18.26 1.20 18.49
CA PRO A 105 19.24 1.92 19.31
C PRO A 105 19.16 3.43 19.14
N VAL A 106 18.89 3.91 17.91
CA VAL A 106 18.81 5.33 17.58
C VAL A 106 17.51 5.96 18.11
N LEU A 107 16.40 5.24 18.05
CA LEU A 107 15.09 5.67 18.57
C LEU A 107 15.10 5.80 20.09
N LEU A 108 15.76 4.86 20.79
CA LEU A 108 15.97 4.93 22.24
C LEU A 108 16.79 6.17 22.64
N ARG A 109 17.91 6.42 21.96
CA ARG A 109 18.75 7.61 22.19
C ARG A 109 18.01 8.92 21.90
N ARG A 110 17.19 8.97 20.84
CA ARG A 110 16.42 10.17 20.48
C ARG A 110 15.26 10.45 21.43
N ARG A 111 14.57 9.45 21.98
CA ARG A 111 13.53 9.66 23.01
C ARG A 111 14.11 10.27 24.29
N ALA A 112 15.31 9.86 24.69
CA ALA A 112 16.01 10.45 25.83
C ALA A 112 16.34 11.94 25.61
N LEU A 113 16.76 12.30 24.39
CA LEU A 113 17.10 13.69 24.02
C LEU A 113 15.85 14.57 23.75
N GLN A 114 14.78 14.00 23.18
CA GLN A 114 13.55 14.75 22.83
C GLN A 114 12.72 15.16 24.05
N ARG A 115 12.93 14.56 25.22
CA ARG A 115 12.37 15.07 26.49
C ARG A 115 12.82 16.52 26.79
N ARG A 116 13.89 17.02 26.16
CA ARG A 116 14.42 18.38 26.35
C ARG A 116 14.05 19.39 25.25
N ALA A 117 13.44 18.97 24.14
CA ALA A 117 13.22 19.87 22.98
C ALA A 117 11.82 20.50 22.98
N ARG A 118 11.74 21.83 22.87
CA ARG A 118 10.49 22.59 22.67
C ARG A 118 9.77 22.13 21.38
N PRO A 119 8.44 22.01 21.38
CA PRO A 119 7.69 21.64 20.18
C PRO A 119 7.76 22.78 19.16
N THR A 120 8.53 22.60 18.09
CA THR A 120 8.45 23.46 16.91
C THR A 120 7.04 23.39 16.34
N ARG A 121 6.42 24.56 16.10
CA ARG A 121 5.05 24.71 15.58
C ARG A 121 4.94 23.96 14.25
N ALA A 122 4.37 22.77 14.28
CA ALA A 122 4.17 21.97 13.07
C ALA A 122 3.23 22.72 12.13
N ARG A 123 3.65 22.91 10.88
CA ARG A 123 2.77 23.43 9.83
C ARG A 123 1.61 22.47 9.70
N ARG A 124 0.44 22.86 10.23
CA ARG A 124 -0.75 22.01 10.31
C ARG A 124 -1.31 21.83 8.91
N THR A 125 -1.33 20.61 8.42
CA THR A 125 -2.18 20.25 7.28
C THR A 125 -3.65 20.35 7.72
N PRO A 126 -4.54 20.90 6.89
CA PRO A 126 -5.95 21.01 7.25
C PRO A 126 -6.58 19.61 7.22
N LEU A 127 -7.01 19.13 8.39
CA LEU A 127 -7.52 17.77 8.54
C LEU A 127 -8.89 17.58 7.89
N ALA A 128 -9.79 18.56 7.96
CA ALA A 128 -11.14 18.43 7.43
C ALA A 128 -11.18 18.16 5.91
N PRO A 129 -10.46 18.93 5.04
CA PRO A 129 -10.35 18.59 3.62
C PRO A 129 -9.77 17.21 3.35
N ALA A 130 -8.81 16.76 4.17
CA ALA A 130 -8.23 15.44 4.02
C ALA A 130 -9.24 14.34 4.37
N VAL A 131 -9.96 14.48 5.48
CA VAL A 131 -10.99 13.52 5.90
C VAL A 131 -12.10 13.45 4.86
N LEU A 132 -12.57 14.58 4.34
CA LEU A 132 -13.57 14.61 3.27
C LEU A 132 -13.09 13.86 2.03
N ALA A 133 -11.84 14.12 1.59
CA ALA A 133 -11.26 13.43 0.44
C ALA A 133 -11.14 11.92 0.67
N LEU A 134 -10.75 11.50 1.88
CA LEU A 134 -10.66 10.08 2.25
C LEU A 134 -12.04 9.41 2.30
N ILE A 135 -13.07 10.08 2.81
CA ILE A 135 -14.44 9.54 2.83
C ILE A 135 -15.00 9.44 1.41
N ALA A 136 -14.92 10.52 0.63
CA ALA A 136 -15.45 10.56 -0.73
C ALA A 136 -14.74 9.54 -1.63
N GLY A 137 -13.41 9.54 -1.63
CA GLY A 137 -12.62 8.58 -2.40
C GLY A 137 -12.75 7.14 -1.93
N GLY A 138 -12.84 6.94 -0.61
CA GLY A 138 -12.99 5.61 -0.02
C GLY A 138 -14.34 5.00 -0.38
N ALA A 139 -15.43 5.76 -0.26
CA ALA A 139 -16.76 5.32 -0.66
C ALA A 139 -16.81 4.97 -2.15
N LEU A 140 -16.31 5.87 -3.00
CA LEU A 140 -16.25 5.68 -4.44
C LEU A 140 -15.38 4.48 -4.83
N GLY A 141 -14.16 4.37 -4.30
CA GLY A 141 -13.24 3.29 -4.62
C GLY A 141 -13.69 1.93 -4.10
N VAL A 142 -14.24 1.87 -2.89
CA VAL A 142 -14.82 0.62 -2.34
C VAL A 142 -16.04 0.21 -3.14
N ALA A 143 -16.90 1.14 -3.58
CA ALA A 143 -18.00 0.82 -4.48
C ALA A 143 -17.52 0.24 -5.81
N SER A 144 -16.50 0.84 -6.44
CA SER A 144 -15.88 0.31 -7.66
C SER A 144 -15.28 -1.09 -7.46
N ILE A 145 -14.62 -1.33 -6.32
CA ILE A 145 -14.11 -2.65 -5.95
C ILE A 145 -15.27 -3.64 -5.78
N ALA A 146 -16.31 -3.27 -5.02
CA ALA A 146 -17.45 -4.12 -4.72
C ALA A 146 -18.19 -4.61 -5.98
N VAL A 147 -18.32 -3.76 -7.01
CA VAL A 147 -18.87 -4.17 -8.31
C VAL A 147 -18.04 -5.30 -8.94
N ASN A 148 -16.71 -5.23 -8.84
CA ASN A 148 -15.83 -6.25 -9.39
C ASN A 148 -15.79 -7.52 -8.53
N VAL A 149 -15.90 -7.39 -7.21
CA VAL A 149 -16.01 -8.53 -6.27
C VAL A 149 -17.10 -9.52 -6.69
N LEU A 150 -18.22 -9.04 -7.24
CA LEU A 150 -19.32 -9.87 -7.74
C LEU A 150 -18.89 -10.81 -8.88
N LYS A 151 -17.88 -10.43 -9.67
CA LYS A 151 -17.34 -11.25 -10.77
C LYS A 151 -16.37 -12.33 -10.29
N TYR A 152 -15.82 -12.18 -9.09
CA TYR A 152 -14.76 -13.03 -8.53
C TYR A 152 -15.20 -13.67 -7.21
N PRO A 153 -16.18 -14.60 -7.20
CA PRO A 153 -16.60 -15.30 -5.99
C PRO A 153 -15.46 -16.15 -5.42
N LEU A 154 -15.10 -15.95 -4.14
CA LEU A 154 -14.00 -16.68 -3.48
C LEU A 154 -14.36 -18.12 -3.14
N ASN A 155 -15.65 -18.43 -3.03
CA ASN A 155 -16.14 -19.78 -2.88
C ASN A 155 -16.55 -20.32 -4.26
N TRP A 156 -16.31 -21.60 -4.49
CA TRP A 156 -16.72 -22.25 -5.73
C TRP A 156 -18.24 -22.19 -5.90
N VAL A 157 -18.69 -21.63 -7.02
CA VAL A 157 -20.13 -21.49 -7.37
C VAL A 157 -20.56 -22.39 -8.53
N GLY A 158 -19.75 -23.40 -8.87
CA GLY A 158 -20.02 -24.31 -9.99
C GLY A 158 -19.51 -23.83 -11.36
N SER A 159 -18.99 -22.60 -11.44
CA SER A 159 -18.43 -22.03 -12.67
C SER A 159 -17.45 -20.91 -12.35
N VAL A 160 -16.57 -20.62 -13.31
CA VAL A 160 -15.65 -19.47 -13.31
C VAL A 160 -15.84 -18.55 -14.53
N THR A 161 -16.93 -18.71 -15.27
CA THR A 161 -17.19 -17.92 -16.48
C THR A 161 -17.29 -16.41 -16.24
N SER A 162 -17.50 -15.98 -15.01
CA SER A 162 -17.50 -14.57 -14.62
C SER A 162 -16.10 -13.97 -14.46
N TYR A 163 -15.07 -14.79 -14.31
CA TYR A 163 -13.69 -14.34 -14.12
C TYR A 163 -13.15 -13.81 -15.45
N HIS A 164 -12.44 -12.69 -15.40
CA HIS A 164 -11.59 -12.30 -16.52
C HIS A 164 -10.53 -13.39 -16.75
N GLN A 165 -10.29 -13.76 -18.02
CA GLN A 165 -9.41 -14.88 -18.37
C GLN A 165 -7.99 -14.70 -17.79
N ASP A 166 -7.47 -13.48 -17.85
CA ASP A 166 -6.13 -13.16 -17.32
C ASP A 166 -6.02 -13.31 -15.80
N MET A 167 -7.13 -13.37 -15.05
CA MET A 167 -7.07 -13.50 -13.59
C MET A 167 -6.43 -14.84 -13.17
N PHE A 168 -6.67 -15.90 -13.93
CA PHE A 168 -6.00 -17.19 -13.72
C PHE A 168 -4.51 -17.09 -13.98
N TYR A 169 -4.13 -16.41 -15.06
CA TYR A 169 -2.75 -16.15 -15.39
C TYR A 169 -2.07 -15.33 -14.28
N PHE A 170 -2.72 -14.31 -13.74
CA PHE A 170 -2.18 -13.49 -12.65
C PHE A 170 -1.99 -14.27 -11.35
N GLU A 171 -2.93 -15.12 -10.98
CA GLU A 171 -2.82 -15.96 -9.77
C GLU A 171 -1.70 -16.99 -9.91
N ALA A 172 -1.63 -17.64 -11.08
CA ALA A 172 -0.57 -18.56 -11.43
C ALA A 172 0.81 -17.86 -11.45
N LEU A 173 0.87 -16.64 -12.00
CA LEU A 173 2.07 -15.81 -12.03
C LEU A 173 2.54 -15.41 -10.62
N ALA A 174 1.63 -14.97 -9.76
CA ALA A 174 1.93 -14.63 -8.37
C ALA A 174 2.49 -15.85 -7.61
N THR A 175 1.89 -17.02 -7.80
CA THR A 175 2.37 -18.29 -7.25
C THR A 175 3.75 -18.65 -7.79
N SER A 176 3.95 -18.52 -9.11
CA SER A 176 5.21 -18.81 -9.78
C SER A 176 6.36 -17.98 -9.23
N ILE A 177 6.20 -16.65 -9.19
CA ILE A 177 7.27 -15.74 -8.75
C ILE A 177 7.65 -16.01 -7.29
N THR A 178 6.68 -16.37 -6.46
CA THR A 178 6.92 -16.62 -5.04
C THR A 178 7.71 -17.92 -4.84
N ARG A 179 7.37 -18.97 -5.60
CA ARG A 179 8.02 -20.29 -5.46
C ARG A 179 9.35 -20.42 -6.21
N PHE A 180 9.47 -19.83 -7.39
CA PHE A 180 10.61 -20.02 -8.29
C PHE A 180 11.45 -18.74 -8.48
N GLY A 181 10.98 -17.60 -7.95
CA GLY A 181 11.61 -16.31 -8.18
C GLY A 181 11.24 -15.71 -9.54
N PRO A 182 11.73 -14.48 -9.83
CA PRO A 182 11.38 -13.76 -11.06
C PRO A 182 12.13 -14.27 -12.30
N SER A 183 13.17 -15.09 -12.13
CA SER A 183 13.99 -15.61 -13.23
C SER A 183 13.44 -16.89 -13.87
N ASP A 184 12.44 -17.51 -13.27
CA ASP A 184 11.90 -18.81 -13.69
C ASP A 184 10.35 -18.79 -13.68
N THR A 185 9.71 -19.71 -14.39
CA THR A 185 8.26 -19.69 -14.64
C THR A 185 7.61 -21.06 -14.74
N ILE A 186 6.44 -21.21 -14.13
CA ILE A 186 5.60 -22.42 -14.29
C ILE A 186 4.97 -22.55 -15.68
N PHE A 187 4.98 -21.48 -16.48
CA PHE A 187 4.28 -21.46 -17.76
C PHE A 187 5.08 -22.09 -18.92
N LEU A 188 6.41 -22.15 -18.78
CA LEU A 188 7.30 -22.59 -19.85
C LEU A 188 8.63 -23.07 -19.26
N ALA A 189 9.03 -24.30 -19.60
CA ALA A 189 10.35 -24.81 -19.25
C ALA A 189 11.44 -23.93 -19.88
N ASP A 190 12.46 -23.58 -19.09
CA ASP A 190 13.57 -22.69 -19.46
C ASP A 190 13.14 -21.26 -19.88
N GLY A 191 11.91 -20.86 -19.55
CA GLY A 191 11.38 -19.52 -19.80
C GLY A 191 11.67 -18.53 -18.66
N THR A 192 11.81 -17.25 -18.99
CA THR A 192 11.91 -16.17 -17.98
C THR A 192 10.64 -15.32 -17.92
N ILE A 193 10.25 -14.87 -16.73
CA ILE A 193 9.12 -13.93 -16.58
C ILE A 193 9.57 -12.52 -16.97
N ARG A 194 9.11 -12.03 -18.14
CA ARG A 194 9.35 -10.65 -18.61
C ARG A 194 8.18 -9.70 -18.39
N TYR A 195 7.03 -10.22 -17.96
CA TYR A 195 5.83 -9.43 -17.68
C TYR A 195 6.00 -8.56 -16.41
N HIS A 196 5.10 -7.61 -16.18
CA HIS A 196 5.06 -6.68 -15.02
C HIS A 196 4.92 -7.40 -13.65
N TRP A 197 5.94 -8.16 -13.27
CA TRP A 197 5.90 -9.19 -12.24
C TRP A 197 5.90 -8.63 -10.82
N PHE A 198 6.37 -7.40 -10.62
CA PHE A 198 6.64 -6.84 -9.30
C PHE A 198 5.39 -6.76 -8.40
N THR A 199 4.24 -6.37 -8.95
CA THR A 199 2.96 -6.36 -8.21
C THR A 199 2.49 -7.78 -7.85
N TYR A 200 2.68 -8.74 -8.75
CA TYR A 200 2.30 -10.14 -8.52
C TYR A 200 3.24 -10.84 -7.54
N ALA A 201 4.51 -10.45 -7.47
CA ALA A 201 5.44 -10.90 -6.43
C ALA A 201 4.93 -10.51 -5.04
N TRP A 202 4.51 -9.25 -4.86
CA TRP A 202 3.93 -8.81 -3.59
C TRP A 202 2.64 -9.58 -3.25
N ALA A 203 1.78 -9.80 -4.26
CA ALA A 203 0.55 -10.55 -4.06
C ALA A 203 0.82 -12.00 -3.62
N GLY A 204 1.73 -12.70 -4.30
CA GLY A 204 2.08 -14.08 -3.98
C GLY A 204 2.79 -14.23 -2.63
N GLN A 205 3.76 -13.35 -2.34
CA GLN A 205 4.43 -13.31 -1.04
C GLN A 205 3.44 -13.06 0.11
N LEU A 206 2.47 -12.16 -0.10
CA LEU A 206 1.44 -11.90 0.90
C LEU A 206 0.49 -13.10 1.06
N SER A 207 0.10 -13.74 -0.05
CA SER A 207 -0.73 -14.95 -0.02
C SER A 207 -0.06 -16.06 0.80
N GLU A 208 1.22 -16.31 0.57
CA GLU A 208 2.00 -17.29 1.33
C GLU A 208 2.12 -16.91 2.80
N ALA A 209 2.48 -15.65 3.10
CA ALA A 209 2.66 -15.16 4.47
C ALA A 209 1.40 -15.28 5.35
N ILE A 210 0.20 -15.20 4.76
CA ILE A 210 -1.06 -15.26 5.49
C ILE A 210 -1.82 -16.59 5.30
N GLY A 211 -1.30 -17.50 4.48
CA GLY A 211 -2.00 -18.71 4.04
C GLY A 211 -3.34 -18.37 3.38
N ALA A 212 -3.31 -17.43 2.42
CA ALA A 212 -4.50 -16.97 1.71
C ALA A 212 -5.04 -18.07 0.78
N GLY A 213 -6.37 -18.10 0.63
CA GLY A 213 -6.98 -18.90 -0.43
C GLY A 213 -6.74 -18.30 -1.82
N PRO A 214 -7.01 -19.06 -2.89
CA PRO A 214 -6.89 -18.57 -4.26
C PRO A 214 -7.64 -17.25 -4.46
N PHE A 215 -7.03 -16.33 -5.21
CA PHE A 215 -7.59 -15.05 -5.62
C PHE A 215 -7.88 -14.04 -4.50
N VAL A 216 -7.76 -14.41 -3.21
CA VAL A 216 -8.08 -13.51 -2.09
C VAL A 216 -7.22 -12.26 -2.14
N VAL A 217 -5.92 -12.42 -2.31
CA VAL A 217 -5.01 -11.27 -2.35
C VAL A 217 -5.22 -10.45 -3.61
N LEU A 218 -5.27 -11.09 -4.79
CA LEU A 218 -5.42 -10.37 -6.07
C LEU A 218 -6.74 -9.60 -6.19
N THR A 219 -7.84 -10.15 -5.68
CA THR A 219 -9.19 -9.60 -5.94
C THR A 219 -9.74 -8.79 -4.78
N ARG A 220 -9.14 -8.86 -3.58
CA ARG A 220 -9.61 -8.12 -2.38
C ARG A 220 -8.51 -7.29 -1.76
N VAL A 221 -7.41 -7.92 -1.35
CA VAL A 221 -6.38 -7.26 -0.53
C VAL A 221 -5.57 -6.25 -1.34
N LEU A 222 -5.10 -6.65 -2.52
CA LEU A 222 -4.34 -5.80 -3.42
C LEU A 222 -5.12 -4.56 -3.85
N PRO A 223 -6.34 -4.65 -4.40
CA PRO A 223 -7.06 -3.46 -4.86
C PRO A 223 -7.38 -2.50 -3.72
N LEU A 224 -7.72 -3.01 -2.53
CA LEU A 224 -7.96 -2.16 -1.37
C LEU A 224 -6.68 -1.50 -0.87
N THR A 225 -5.54 -2.22 -0.87
CA THR A 225 -4.23 -1.67 -0.50
C THR A 225 -3.81 -0.57 -1.45
N ALA A 226 -3.99 -0.79 -2.76
CA ALA A 226 -3.71 0.19 -3.80
C ALA A 226 -4.59 1.44 -3.65
N LEU A 227 -5.90 1.27 -3.43
CA LEU A 227 -6.83 2.37 -3.15
C LEU A 227 -6.37 3.21 -1.96
N VAL A 228 -6.10 2.58 -0.82
CA VAL A 228 -5.69 3.30 0.39
C VAL A 228 -4.35 4.00 0.19
N GLY A 229 -3.36 3.31 -0.38
CA GLY A 229 -2.04 3.88 -0.63
C GLY A 229 -2.07 5.11 -1.53
N THR A 230 -2.75 5.00 -2.68
CA THR A 230 -2.87 6.09 -3.64
C THR A 230 -3.66 7.28 -3.07
N MET A 231 -4.77 7.03 -2.37
CA MET A 231 -5.55 8.08 -1.71
C MET A 231 -4.73 8.85 -0.67
N LEU A 232 -4.03 8.14 0.21
CA LEU A 232 -3.22 8.79 1.25
C LEU A 232 -2.16 9.69 0.62
N ILE A 233 -1.47 9.21 -0.41
CA ILE A 233 -0.45 9.98 -1.12
C ILE A 233 -1.05 11.19 -1.84
N ALA A 234 -2.11 10.99 -2.61
CA ALA A 234 -2.81 12.06 -3.32
C ALA A 234 -3.29 13.16 -2.38
N VAL A 235 -3.89 12.79 -1.24
CA VAL A 235 -4.37 13.75 -0.24
C VAL A 235 -3.22 14.59 0.32
N PHE A 236 -2.16 13.97 0.84
CA PHE A 236 -1.10 14.80 1.46
C PHE A 236 -0.34 15.60 0.40
N TRP A 237 -0.11 15.03 -0.78
CA TRP A 237 0.72 15.66 -1.80
C TRP A 237 -0.02 16.84 -2.45
N SER A 238 -1.32 16.71 -2.73
CA SER A 238 -2.15 17.83 -3.20
C SER A 238 -2.27 18.96 -2.16
N GLN A 239 -2.45 18.63 -0.88
CA GLN A 239 -2.45 19.64 0.19
C GLN A 239 -1.10 20.37 0.28
N ARG A 240 -0.01 19.65 0.02
CA ARG A 240 1.33 20.23 0.02
C ARG A 240 1.53 21.17 -1.17
N LEU A 241 1.15 20.76 -2.37
CA LEU A 241 1.25 21.57 -3.59
C LEU A 241 0.41 22.86 -3.49
N THR A 242 -0.80 22.76 -2.97
CA THR A 242 -1.69 23.92 -2.75
C THR A 242 -1.39 24.71 -1.47
N ARG A 243 -0.34 24.34 -0.73
CA ARG A 243 0.04 24.92 0.57
C ARG A 243 -1.11 24.90 1.60
N GLY A 244 -2.11 24.04 1.43
CA GLY A 244 -3.31 23.93 2.25
C GLY A 244 -4.39 24.96 1.98
N ARG A 245 -4.24 25.83 0.96
CA ARG A 245 -5.23 26.85 0.60
C ARG A 245 -6.40 26.29 -0.21
N GLY A 246 -6.12 25.36 -1.14
CA GLY A 246 -7.13 24.69 -1.94
C GLY A 246 -7.83 23.58 -1.16
N ARG A 247 -8.93 23.90 -0.47
CA ARG A 247 -9.69 22.90 0.32
C ARG A 247 -10.34 21.80 -0.53
N TRP A 248 -10.63 22.07 -1.80
CA TRP A 248 -11.20 21.11 -2.74
C TRP A 248 -10.15 20.21 -3.40
N ALA A 249 -8.89 20.66 -3.46
CA ALA A 249 -7.84 20.00 -4.23
C ALA A 249 -7.57 18.55 -3.80
N PRO A 250 -7.59 18.17 -2.50
CA PRO A 250 -7.41 16.78 -2.10
C PRO A 250 -8.55 15.88 -2.56
N THR A 251 -9.79 16.37 -2.47
CA THR A 251 -10.97 15.62 -2.92
C THR A 251 -10.93 15.42 -4.43
N LEU A 252 -10.64 16.47 -5.21
CA LEU A 252 -10.53 16.36 -6.65
C LEU A 252 -9.41 15.40 -7.05
N ALA A 253 -8.22 15.51 -6.44
CA ALA A 253 -7.10 14.62 -6.75
C ALA A 253 -7.44 13.15 -6.51
N VAL A 254 -8.11 12.85 -5.39
CA VAL A 254 -8.55 11.48 -5.07
C VAL A 254 -9.62 11.00 -6.05
N VAL A 255 -10.64 11.80 -6.33
CA VAL A 255 -11.71 11.44 -7.28
C VAL A 255 -11.13 11.17 -8.66
N LEU A 256 -10.21 12.01 -9.15
CA LEU A 256 -9.56 11.80 -10.44
C LEU A 256 -8.68 10.53 -10.46
N ILE A 257 -8.03 10.17 -9.36
CA ILE A 257 -7.26 8.93 -9.28
C ILE A 257 -8.17 7.70 -9.30
N VAL A 258 -9.25 7.72 -8.53
CA VAL A 258 -10.18 6.59 -8.40
C VAL A 258 -11.05 6.43 -9.66
N PHE A 259 -11.59 7.54 -10.19
CA PHE A 259 -12.59 7.56 -11.25
C PHE A 259 -12.10 8.13 -12.60
N GLY A 260 -10.96 8.82 -12.64
CA GLY A 260 -10.57 9.60 -13.83
C GLY A 260 -10.38 8.77 -15.10
N GLY A 261 -9.98 7.50 -14.99
CA GLY A 261 -9.92 6.63 -16.16
C GLY A 261 -11.30 6.36 -16.79
N TYR A 262 -12.38 6.35 -16.01
CA TYR A 262 -13.75 6.19 -16.51
C TYR A 262 -14.28 7.42 -17.27
N LEU A 263 -13.60 8.57 -17.20
CA LEU A 263 -14.02 9.83 -17.84
C LEU A 263 -13.32 10.10 -19.19
N GLY A 264 -12.39 9.24 -19.65
CA GLY A 264 -11.73 9.48 -20.94
C GLY A 264 -10.66 8.49 -21.39
N ALA A 265 -10.34 7.44 -20.61
CA ALA A 265 -9.38 6.41 -21.01
C ALA A 265 -9.98 5.02 -20.80
N THR A 266 -10.41 4.38 -21.89
CA THR A 266 -11.03 3.04 -21.91
C THR A 266 -10.21 1.96 -21.18
N TYR A 267 -8.90 2.18 -20.97
CA TYR A 267 -7.95 1.23 -20.37
C TYR A 267 -6.93 1.84 -19.38
N GLY A 268 -7.30 2.88 -18.61
CA GLY A 268 -6.36 3.63 -17.78
C GLY A 268 -6.77 3.94 -16.33
N THR A 269 -7.75 3.23 -15.76
CA THR A 269 -8.16 3.47 -14.36
C THR A 269 -7.11 2.91 -13.39
N ILE A 270 -6.70 3.68 -12.38
CA ILE A 270 -5.73 3.21 -11.38
C ILE A 270 -6.30 2.04 -10.56
N LEU A 271 -7.62 1.89 -10.49
CA LEU A 271 -8.31 0.73 -9.92
C LEU A 271 -8.88 -0.18 -11.02
N ASN A 272 -8.08 -0.48 -12.04
CA ASN A 272 -8.47 -1.40 -13.09
C ASN A 272 -8.31 -2.86 -12.63
N PHE A 273 -9.42 -3.59 -12.53
CA PHE A 273 -9.40 -5.02 -12.20
C PHE A 273 -8.82 -5.90 -13.31
N ASP A 274 -8.83 -5.41 -14.55
CA ASP A 274 -8.23 -6.12 -15.69
C ASP A 274 -6.69 -5.96 -15.68
N SER A 275 -6.16 -5.00 -14.91
CA SER A 275 -4.71 -4.81 -14.75
C SER A 275 -4.31 -4.55 -13.28
N PRO A 276 -4.32 -5.59 -12.42
CA PRO A 276 -3.90 -5.47 -11.02
C PRO A 276 -2.50 -4.86 -10.85
N SER A 277 -1.61 -5.12 -11.82
CA SER A 277 -0.23 -4.60 -11.82
C SER A 277 -0.17 -3.08 -11.78
N GLN A 278 -1.05 -2.37 -12.50
CA GLN A 278 -1.12 -0.90 -12.52
C GLN A 278 -1.48 -0.31 -11.15
N GLN A 279 -2.32 -1.00 -10.37
CA GLN A 279 -2.89 -0.44 -9.14
C GLN A 279 -1.79 -0.20 -8.09
N LEU A 280 -1.05 -1.25 -7.74
CA LEU A 280 -0.01 -1.16 -6.73
C LEU A 280 1.26 -0.48 -7.25
N ALA A 281 1.58 -0.64 -8.55
CA ALA A 281 2.66 0.10 -9.19
C ALA A 281 2.44 1.61 -9.06
N THR A 282 1.19 2.10 -9.17
CA THR A 282 0.86 3.51 -8.96
C THR A 282 1.24 3.99 -7.56
N VAL A 283 0.95 3.19 -6.51
CA VAL A 283 1.34 3.53 -5.13
C VAL A 283 2.85 3.67 -5.02
N TRP A 284 3.61 2.71 -5.56
CA TRP A 284 5.07 2.71 -5.51
C TRP A 284 5.67 3.85 -6.31
N MET A 285 5.16 4.12 -7.51
CA MET A 285 5.65 5.21 -8.36
C MET A 285 5.36 6.59 -7.76
N LEU A 286 4.16 6.80 -7.18
CA LEU A 286 3.85 8.04 -6.46
C LEU A 286 4.74 8.20 -5.22
N GLY A 287 4.92 7.14 -4.43
CA GLY A 287 5.78 7.14 -3.27
C GLY A 287 7.24 7.43 -3.62
N LEU A 288 7.77 6.75 -4.64
CA LEU A 288 9.13 6.97 -5.14
C LEU A 288 9.32 8.40 -5.65
N SER A 289 8.36 8.92 -6.44
CA SER A 289 8.40 10.29 -6.95
C SER A 289 8.50 11.32 -5.81
N VAL A 290 7.65 11.18 -4.79
CA VAL A 290 7.71 12.04 -3.60
C VAL A 290 9.03 11.88 -2.86
N ALA A 291 9.54 10.65 -2.71
CA ALA A 291 10.79 10.41 -2.01
C ALA A 291 12.01 11.02 -2.73
N LEU A 292 12.09 10.87 -4.05
CA LEU A 292 13.13 11.48 -4.88
C LEU A 292 13.09 13.01 -4.77
N LEU A 293 11.90 13.61 -4.92
CA LEU A 293 11.69 15.05 -4.78
C LEU A 293 12.05 15.61 -3.40
N GLU A 294 12.02 14.79 -2.34
CA GLU A 294 12.48 15.21 -1.02
C GLU A 294 13.98 15.02 -0.83
N SER A 295 14.55 13.97 -1.42
CA SER A 295 15.98 13.67 -1.30
C SER A 295 16.86 14.72 -1.97
N THR A 296 16.36 15.37 -3.02
CA THR A 296 17.08 16.42 -3.77
C THR A 296 16.94 17.82 -3.17
N ARG A 297 16.09 18.02 -2.16
CA ARG A 297 15.93 19.34 -1.54
C ARG A 297 17.13 19.66 -0.64
N PRO A 298 17.70 20.87 -0.73
CA PRO A 298 18.74 21.30 0.20
C PRO A 298 18.23 21.17 1.63
N ARG A 299 18.96 20.45 2.48
CA ARG A 299 18.69 20.45 3.91
C ARG A 299 19.03 21.85 4.40
N ALA A 300 18.03 22.62 4.84
CA ALA A 300 18.28 23.87 5.55
C ALA A 300 19.13 23.53 6.79
N THR A 301 20.42 23.86 6.71
CA THR A 301 21.39 23.80 7.81
C THR A 301 21.02 24.82 8.87
#